data_AF-A0A1I0IZY6-F1
#
_entry.id   AF-A0A1I0IZY6-F1
#
_cell.length_a   1.000
_cell.length_b   1.000
_cell.length_c   1.000
_cell.angle_alpha   90.00
_cell.angle_beta   90.00
_cell.angle_gamma   90.00
#
_symmetry.space_group_name_H-M   'P 1'
#
loop_
_entity.id
_entity.type
_entity.pdbx_description
1 polymer ?
#
loop_
_entity_poly.entity_id
_entity_poly.type
_entity_poly.pdbx_seq_one_letter_code
_entity_poly.pdbx_strand_id
1 'polypeptide(L)'
;MVVPFEQTTLEKGLGGSNEPFLNKPARYTHLNMDNAVRRGKDRETLARLISVFEQVNDLGNGDQALVAVLHHILPMESRVVTFDAARFGQFVSKSRLLKLIEMLLAQSCEGETLALSVALLFELMAKGTGNGLVISSHPANQSGASSKEVADIDVFEADGKTPRHCAEAKDKPFTRADVDHAAGKVAEAGHTSLIFIYGPNAKTGENLAALVQEYEGKGFDLTFVPARAFAEGNVSLAPSVTPVEVVDLLNKHLALMRAKEVTIQHCKEVIERM
;
A
#
# COMPACT_ATOMS: atom_id res chain seq x y z
N MET A 1 19.51 4.58 18.70
CA MET A 1 18.25 3.85 18.41
C MET A 1 17.89 4.19 16.96
N VAL A 2 17.97 3.23 16.05
CA VAL A 2 17.86 3.50 14.60
C VAL A 2 16.46 3.94 14.19
N VAL A 3 15.40 3.42 14.83
CA VAL A 3 14.00 3.74 14.49
C VAL A 3 13.66 5.23 14.70
N PRO A 4 13.93 5.86 15.87
CA PRO A 4 13.67 7.29 16.00
C PRO A 4 14.44 8.15 15.00
N PHE A 5 15.70 7.81 14.71
CA PHE A 5 16.51 8.54 13.72
C PHE A 5 15.90 8.43 12.32
N GLU A 6 15.48 7.23 11.92
CA GLU A 6 14.81 6.98 10.65
C GLU A 6 13.47 7.74 10.52
N GLN A 7 12.67 7.76 11.59
CA GLN A 7 11.36 8.40 11.58
C GLN A 7 11.42 9.93 11.62
N THR A 8 12.34 10.50 12.41
CA THR A 8 12.38 11.96 12.64
C THR A 8 13.42 12.69 11.81
N THR A 9 14.56 12.06 11.54
CA THR A 9 15.68 12.72 10.85
C THR A 9 15.71 12.37 9.37
N LEU A 10 15.42 11.11 9.01
CA LEU A 10 15.37 10.67 7.61
C LEU A 10 13.96 10.73 7.01
N GLU A 11 12.95 11.15 7.78
CA GLU A 11 11.54 11.20 7.35
C GLU A 11 11.08 9.91 6.65
N LYS A 12 11.42 8.78 7.28
CA LYS A 12 11.16 7.43 6.80
C LYS A 12 11.96 7.00 5.56
N GLY A 13 13.03 7.69 5.18
CA GLY A 13 13.83 7.44 3.97
C GLY A 13 14.29 5.99 3.76
N LEU A 14 14.41 5.20 4.84
CA LEU A 14 14.80 3.77 4.79
C LEU A 14 13.61 2.80 4.67
N GLY A 15 12.37 3.30 4.53
CA GLY A 15 11.17 2.49 4.32
C GLY A 15 10.21 2.43 5.51
N GLY A 16 10.46 3.15 6.60
CA GLY A 16 9.54 3.33 7.72
C GLY A 16 9.33 2.08 8.58
N SER A 17 10.29 1.15 8.62
CA SER A 17 10.15 -0.08 9.40
C SER A 17 10.20 0.18 10.91
N ASN A 18 9.20 -0.31 11.63
CA ASN A 18 9.21 -0.34 13.10
C ASN A 18 10.14 -1.43 13.68
N GLU A 19 10.63 -2.33 12.83
CA GLU A 19 11.55 -3.42 13.18
C GLU A 19 12.78 -3.34 12.27
N PRO A 20 13.84 -2.61 12.66
CA PRO A 20 14.99 -2.34 11.79
C PRO A 20 16.02 -3.48 11.79
N PHE A 21 15.80 -4.54 12.56
CA PHE A 21 16.85 -5.49 12.92
C PHE A 21 16.95 -6.66 11.93
N LEU A 22 15.92 -7.51 11.84
CA LEU A 22 15.94 -8.76 11.08
C LEU A 22 14.52 -9.18 10.70
N ASN A 23 14.35 -9.89 9.59
CA ASN A 23 13.06 -10.51 9.27
C ASN A 23 12.76 -11.62 10.30
N LYS A 24 11.65 -11.51 11.05
CA LYS A 24 11.27 -12.41 12.17
C LYS A 24 12.32 -12.41 13.30
N PRO A 25 12.53 -11.26 13.98
CA PRO A 25 13.61 -11.12 14.97
C PRO A 25 13.45 -12.05 16.19
N ALA A 26 12.23 -12.49 16.49
CA ALA A 26 11.97 -13.49 17.52
C ALA A 26 12.52 -14.89 17.19
N ARG A 27 12.78 -15.18 15.90
CA ARG A 27 13.34 -16.46 15.42
C ARG A 27 14.81 -16.35 15.05
N TYR A 28 15.24 -15.15 14.66
CA TYR A 28 16.61 -14.88 14.25
C TYR A 28 17.13 -13.65 14.97
N THR A 29 18.10 -13.85 15.86
CA THR A 29 18.70 -12.78 16.68
C THR A 29 19.97 -12.17 16.06
N HIS A 30 20.48 -12.79 14.99
CA HIS A 30 21.66 -12.37 14.26
C HIS A 30 21.46 -12.59 12.76
N LEU A 31 22.23 -11.85 11.95
CA LEU A 31 22.34 -12.11 10.52
C LEU A 31 23.09 -13.43 10.32
N ASN A 32 22.48 -14.37 9.62
CA ASN A 32 23.09 -15.61 9.17
C ASN A 32 22.45 -16.07 7.85
N MET A 33 23.10 -17.03 7.21
CA MET A 33 22.54 -17.61 5.98
C MET A 33 21.29 -18.46 6.23
N ASP A 34 20.78 -18.62 7.45
CA ASP A 34 19.53 -19.32 7.72
C ASP A 34 18.33 -18.39 7.95
N ASN A 35 18.55 -17.06 7.96
CA ASN A 35 17.46 -16.08 8.05
C ASN A 35 16.43 -16.35 6.97
N ALA A 36 15.16 -16.33 7.36
CA ALA A 36 14.05 -16.51 6.43
C ALA A 36 13.93 -15.29 5.50
N VAL A 37 14.40 -15.43 4.26
CA VAL A 37 14.23 -14.46 3.17
C VAL A 37 13.71 -15.17 1.92
N ARG A 38 13.07 -14.43 1.01
CA ARG A 38 12.62 -15.01 -0.26
C ARG A 38 13.83 -15.46 -1.08
N ARG A 39 13.63 -16.47 -1.93
CA ARG A 39 14.66 -16.92 -2.88
C ARG A 39 14.96 -15.81 -3.90
N GLY A 40 16.14 -15.87 -4.52
CA GLY A 40 16.57 -14.89 -5.53
C GLY A 40 17.20 -13.64 -4.89
N LYS A 41 16.75 -12.45 -5.29
CA LYS A 41 17.39 -11.17 -4.96
C LYS A 41 17.52 -10.91 -3.46
N ASP A 42 16.50 -11.26 -2.67
CA ASP A 42 16.52 -11.06 -1.21
C ASP A 42 17.60 -11.94 -0.56
N ARG A 43 17.77 -13.18 -1.04
CA ARG A 43 18.81 -14.11 -0.60
C ARG A 43 20.21 -13.62 -0.94
N GLU A 44 20.39 -13.11 -2.16
CA GLU A 44 21.66 -12.52 -2.59
C GLU A 44 22.00 -11.26 -1.77
N THR A 45 20.99 -10.46 -1.45
CA THR A 45 21.15 -9.23 -0.65
C THR A 45 21.58 -9.58 0.78
N LEU A 46 20.95 -10.57 1.41
CA LEU A 46 21.35 -11.09 2.72
C LEU A 46 22.80 -11.60 2.71
N ALA A 47 23.18 -12.38 1.69
CA ALA A 47 24.54 -12.91 1.58
C ALA A 47 25.59 -11.80 1.44
N ARG A 48 25.30 -10.78 0.61
CA ARG A 48 26.17 -9.60 0.47
C ARG A 48 26.27 -8.83 1.77
N LEU A 49 25.16 -8.65 2.49
CA LEU A 49 25.13 -7.94 3.76
C LEU A 49 26.03 -8.62 4.79
N ILE A 50 25.91 -9.95 4.94
CA ILE A 50 26.78 -10.74 5.84
C ILE A 50 28.24 -10.58 5.43
N SER A 51 28.56 -10.75 4.15
CA SER A 51 29.93 -10.61 3.64
C SER A 51 30.53 -9.22 3.89
N VAL A 52 29.72 -8.16 3.80
CA VAL A 52 30.15 -6.79 4.14
C VAL A 52 30.41 -6.66 5.64
N PHE A 53 29.50 -7.15 6.50
CA PHE A 53 29.70 -7.08 7.94
C PHE A 53 30.90 -7.89 8.44
N GLU A 54 31.22 -9.03 7.80
CA GLU A 54 32.43 -9.81 8.12
C GLU A 54 33.73 -9.05 7.82
N GLN A 55 33.70 -8.11 6.87
CA GLN A 55 34.83 -7.23 6.54
C GLN A 55 34.96 -6.04 7.51
N VAL A 56 33.90 -5.71 8.24
CA VAL A 56 33.88 -4.64 9.24
C VAL A 56 34.17 -5.23 10.62
N ASN A 57 35.45 -5.47 10.91
CA ASN A 57 35.91 -6.25 12.06
C ASN A 57 36.86 -5.50 13.03
N ASP A 58 37.08 -4.21 12.84
CA ASP A 58 37.85 -3.36 13.77
C ASP A 58 37.23 -1.95 13.91
N LEU A 59 37.63 -1.21 14.95
CA LEU A 59 37.05 0.11 15.25
C LEU A 59 37.29 1.13 14.12
N GLY A 60 38.42 1.05 13.41
CA GLY A 60 38.75 2.00 12.35
C GLY A 60 37.96 1.78 11.06
N ASN A 61 37.78 0.51 10.67
CA ASN A 61 36.94 0.17 9.52
C ASN A 61 35.44 0.30 9.85
N GLY A 62 35.04 0.12 11.12
CA GLY A 62 33.69 0.37 11.62
C GLY A 62 33.23 1.82 11.45
N ASP A 63 34.06 2.78 11.87
CA ASP A 63 33.75 4.20 11.72
C ASP A 63 33.63 4.60 10.24
N GLN A 64 34.54 4.10 9.39
CA GLN A 64 34.49 4.36 7.96
C GLN A 64 33.25 3.75 7.29
N ALA A 65 32.86 2.53 7.68
CA ALA A 65 31.64 1.89 7.20
C ALA A 65 30.40 2.69 7.62
N LEU A 66 30.34 3.16 8.87
CA LEU A 66 29.25 4.01 9.33
C LEU A 66 29.20 5.34 8.57
N VAL A 67 30.33 6.01 8.36
CA VAL A 67 30.40 7.25 7.57
C VAL A 67 29.93 7.01 6.13
N ALA A 68 30.35 5.91 5.51
CA ALA A 68 29.90 5.56 4.16
C ALA A 68 28.38 5.33 4.12
N VAL A 69 27.82 4.61 5.11
CA VAL A 69 26.37 4.42 5.23
C VAL A 69 25.67 5.77 5.41
N LEU A 70 26.13 6.62 6.34
CA LEU A 70 25.58 7.95 6.57
C LEU A 70 25.61 8.81 5.31
N HIS A 71 26.70 8.76 4.55
CA HIS A 71 26.84 9.47 3.28
C HIS A 71 25.79 9.05 2.24
N HIS A 72 25.37 7.78 2.25
CA HIS A 72 24.33 7.29 1.36
C HIS A 72 22.91 7.54 1.86
N ILE A 73 22.67 7.49 3.18
CA ILE A 73 21.30 7.60 3.72
C ILE A 73 20.85 9.05 3.97
N LEU A 74 21.77 9.95 4.33
CA LEU A 74 21.43 11.35 4.62
C LEU A 74 20.87 12.10 3.40
N PRO A 75 21.32 11.84 2.15
CA PRO A 75 20.74 12.46 0.96
C PRO A 75 19.46 11.78 0.45
N MET A 76 19.00 10.68 1.08
CA MET A 76 17.79 10.01 0.61
C MET A 76 16.59 10.94 0.74
N GLU A 77 15.74 10.92 -0.29
CA GLU A 77 14.56 11.76 -0.28
C GLU A 77 13.54 11.32 0.78
N SER A 78 12.83 12.31 1.31
CA SER A 78 11.67 12.07 2.15
C SER A 78 10.65 11.21 1.41
N ARG A 79 10.10 10.22 2.14
CA ARG A 79 8.99 9.39 1.66
C ARG A 79 7.64 10.04 1.88
N VAL A 80 7.62 11.22 2.51
CA VAL A 80 6.41 12.02 2.73
C VAL A 80 6.15 12.87 1.50
N VAL A 81 4.94 12.74 0.94
CA VAL A 81 4.47 13.62 -0.11
C VAL A 81 4.08 14.95 0.52
N THR A 82 4.75 16.02 0.10
CA THR A 82 4.46 17.39 0.55
C THR A 82 3.94 18.21 -0.61
N PHE A 83 3.32 19.34 -0.30
CA PHE A 83 2.76 20.23 -1.30
C PHE A 83 2.71 21.67 -0.78
N ASP A 84 2.72 22.62 -1.71
CA ASP A 84 2.45 24.01 -1.39
C ASP A 84 0.93 24.25 -1.34
N ALA A 85 0.40 24.33 -0.12
CA ALA A 85 -1.01 24.57 0.11
C ALA A 85 -1.52 25.90 -0.49
N ALA A 86 -0.65 26.89 -0.69
CA ALA A 86 -1.03 28.16 -1.31
C ALA A 86 -1.42 28.01 -2.80
N ARG A 87 -0.99 26.93 -3.46
CA ARG A 87 -1.38 26.62 -4.85
C ARG A 87 -2.83 26.16 -4.98
N PHE A 88 -3.45 25.78 -3.87
CA PHE A 88 -4.79 25.21 -3.86
C PHE A 88 -5.81 26.17 -3.25
N GLY A 89 -7.05 26.10 -3.75
CA GLY A 89 -8.18 26.74 -3.08
C GLY A 89 -8.51 26.02 -1.75
N GLN A 90 -9.41 26.60 -0.98
CA GLN A 90 -9.83 26.05 0.32
C GLN A 90 -10.33 24.60 0.24
N PHE A 91 -10.99 24.23 -0.87
CA PHE A 91 -11.54 22.89 -1.11
C PHE A 91 -11.10 22.34 -2.46
N VAL A 92 -11.03 21.01 -2.55
CA VAL A 92 -10.80 20.30 -3.81
C VAL A 92 -12.14 19.96 -4.44
N SER A 93 -12.40 20.51 -5.64
CA SER A 93 -13.60 20.17 -6.40
C SER A 93 -13.62 18.69 -6.80
N LYS A 94 -14.82 18.10 -6.94
CA LYS A 94 -14.99 16.71 -7.39
C LYS A 94 -14.28 16.39 -8.72
N SER A 95 -14.29 17.30 -9.69
CA SER A 95 -13.56 17.13 -10.95
C SER A 95 -12.04 17.05 -10.76
N ARG A 96 -11.47 17.87 -9.85
CA ARG A 96 -10.05 17.79 -9.47
C ARG A 96 -9.73 16.50 -8.71
N LEU A 97 -10.61 16.00 -7.84
CA LEU A 97 -10.44 14.70 -7.19
C LEU A 97 -10.42 13.56 -8.22
N LEU A 98 -11.37 13.54 -9.16
CA LEU A 98 -11.36 12.55 -10.24
C LEU A 98 -10.09 12.66 -11.08
N LYS A 99 -9.65 13.89 -11.39
CA LYS A 99 -8.42 14.10 -12.14
C LYS A 99 -7.18 13.60 -11.39
N LEU A 100 -7.11 13.80 -10.07
CA LEU A 100 -6.08 13.23 -9.22
C LEU A 100 -6.06 11.70 -9.33
N ILE A 101 -7.20 11.04 -9.16
CA ILE A 101 -7.29 9.57 -9.26
C ILE A 101 -6.87 9.09 -10.65
N GLU A 102 -7.31 9.75 -11.73
CA GLU A 102 -6.87 9.43 -13.10
C GLU A 102 -5.35 9.54 -13.27
N MET A 103 -4.74 10.59 -12.71
CA MET A 103 -3.29 10.79 -12.78
C MET A 103 -2.52 9.75 -11.97
N LEU A 104 -3.03 9.35 -10.80
CA LEU A 104 -2.47 8.25 -10.02
C LEU A 104 -2.52 6.93 -10.80
N LEU A 105 -3.68 6.61 -11.40
CA LEU A 105 -3.89 5.39 -12.17
C LEU A 105 -3.15 5.36 -13.53
N ALA A 106 -2.58 6.49 -13.97
CA ALA A 106 -1.83 6.56 -15.23
C ALA A 106 -0.52 5.75 -15.19
N GLN A 107 0.03 5.48 -14.00
CA GLN A 107 1.21 4.65 -13.81
C GLN A 107 0.90 3.56 -12.79
N SER A 108 1.04 2.30 -13.18
CA SER A 108 0.65 1.15 -12.34
C SER A 108 1.49 1.03 -11.04
N CYS A 109 2.78 1.32 -11.11
CA CYS A 109 3.75 1.09 -10.03
C CYS A 109 3.58 -0.30 -9.37
N GLU A 110 3.58 -1.35 -10.20
CA GLU A 110 3.32 -2.74 -9.78
C GLU A 110 1.95 -2.97 -9.10
N GLY A 111 0.96 -2.11 -9.39
CA GLY A 111 -0.38 -2.13 -8.81
C GLY A 111 -0.55 -1.30 -7.55
N GLU A 112 0.52 -0.72 -6.98
CA GLU A 112 0.44 0.04 -5.73
C GLU A 112 -0.41 1.31 -5.89
N THR A 113 -0.41 1.96 -7.06
CA THR A 113 -1.25 3.16 -7.28
C THR A 113 -2.72 2.84 -7.36
N LEU A 114 -3.10 1.65 -7.85
CA LEU A 114 -4.49 1.19 -7.81
C LEU A 114 -4.93 0.95 -6.37
N ALA A 115 -4.15 0.20 -5.58
CA ALA A 115 -4.47 -0.07 -4.19
C ALA A 115 -4.56 1.23 -3.36
N LEU A 116 -3.62 2.17 -3.58
CA LEU A 116 -3.63 3.50 -2.97
C LEU A 116 -4.90 4.29 -3.34
N SER A 117 -5.26 4.29 -4.62
CA SER A 117 -6.45 5.01 -5.11
C SER A 117 -7.74 4.43 -4.52
N VAL A 118 -7.84 3.10 -4.44
CA VAL A 118 -8.99 2.42 -3.82
C VAL A 118 -9.11 2.77 -2.34
N ALA A 119 -8.00 2.74 -1.59
CA ALA A 119 -7.99 3.10 -0.18
C ALA A 119 -8.40 4.57 0.04
N LEU A 120 -7.87 5.50 -0.77
CA LEU A 120 -8.28 6.90 -0.74
C LEU A 120 -9.78 7.08 -1.04
N LEU A 121 -10.34 6.33 -1.99
CA LEU A 121 -11.77 6.40 -2.30
C LEU A 121 -12.65 5.86 -1.16
N PHE A 122 -12.22 4.81 -0.45
CA PHE A 122 -12.90 4.37 0.77
C PHE A 122 -12.84 5.40 1.90
N GLU A 123 -11.71 6.10 2.07
CA GLU A 123 -11.59 7.19 3.05
C GLU A 123 -12.56 8.34 2.75
N LEU A 124 -12.64 8.74 1.47
CA LEU A 124 -13.58 9.77 1.02
C LEU A 124 -15.04 9.34 1.23
N MET A 125 -15.37 8.07 0.95
CA MET A 125 -16.68 7.50 1.22
C MET A 125 -17.00 7.50 2.72
N ALA A 126 -16.08 7.02 3.54
CA ALA A 126 -16.24 6.93 4.99
C ALA A 126 -16.56 8.30 5.61
N LYS A 127 -15.85 9.35 5.17
CA LYS A 127 -16.13 10.73 5.58
C LYS A 127 -17.57 11.16 5.27
N GLY A 128 -18.13 10.73 4.13
CA GLY A 128 -19.50 11.06 3.74
C GLY A 128 -20.58 10.32 4.55
N THR A 129 -20.27 9.13 5.06
CA THR A 129 -21.25 8.29 5.78
C THR A 129 -21.46 8.65 7.25
N GLY A 130 -20.53 9.38 7.88
CA GLY A 130 -20.59 9.73 9.30
C GLY A 130 -20.36 8.58 10.29
N ASN A 131 -20.19 7.34 9.82
CA ASN A 131 -20.10 6.13 10.65
C ASN A 131 -18.67 5.80 11.14
N GLY A 132 -17.68 6.63 10.84
CA GLY A 132 -16.31 6.47 11.37
C GLY A 132 -15.63 5.15 10.96
N LEU A 133 -15.70 4.76 9.69
CA LEU A 133 -15.06 3.53 9.21
C LEU A 133 -13.53 3.57 9.36
N VAL A 134 -12.93 2.40 9.59
CA VAL A 134 -11.49 2.22 9.66
C VAL A 134 -10.99 1.53 8.40
N ILE A 135 -10.25 2.25 7.56
CA ILE A 135 -9.67 1.75 6.32
C ILE A 135 -8.21 1.36 6.57
N SER A 136 -7.85 0.15 6.15
CA SER A 136 -6.50 -0.39 6.22
C SER A 136 -6.06 -0.90 4.86
N SER A 137 -4.99 -0.31 4.30
CA SER A 137 -4.34 -0.79 3.08
C SER A 137 -3.08 -1.57 3.43
N HIS A 138 -2.87 -2.71 2.81
CA HIS A 138 -1.79 -3.61 3.18
C HIS A 138 -0.65 -3.61 2.15
N PRO A 139 0.59 -3.93 2.55
CA PRO A 139 1.69 -4.07 1.60
C PRO A 139 1.45 -5.22 0.62
N ALA A 140 1.44 -4.92 -0.69
CA ALA A 140 1.23 -5.90 -1.76
C ALA A 140 2.24 -7.07 -1.76
N ASN A 141 3.36 -6.94 -1.04
CA ASN A 141 4.48 -7.87 -1.06
C ASN A 141 4.77 -8.57 0.28
N GLN A 142 3.88 -8.55 1.28
CA GLN A 142 4.09 -9.38 2.47
C GLN A 142 3.40 -10.73 2.36
N SER A 143 4.20 -11.75 2.06
CA SER A 143 3.79 -13.14 2.26
C SER A 143 3.82 -13.46 3.76
N GLY A 144 2.66 -13.37 4.41
CA GLY A 144 2.31 -14.12 5.62
C GLY A 144 2.98 -13.70 6.93
N ALA A 145 2.56 -12.56 7.51
CA ALA A 145 2.97 -12.22 8.87
C ALA A 145 1.87 -11.67 9.80
N SER A 146 0.71 -11.24 9.29
CA SER A 146 -0.37 -10.74 10.14
C SER A 146 -1.67 -11.50 9.88
N SER A 147 -2.25 -12.10 10.92
CA SER A 147 -3.55 -12.80 10.89
C SER A 147 -4.75 -11.86 10.66
N LYS A 148 -4.51 -10.60 10.30
CA LYS A 148 -5.53 -9.55 10.13
C LYS A 148 -5.61 -9.00 8.70
N GLU A 149 -4.71 -9.39 7.80
CA GLU A 149 -4.65 -8.87 6.43
C GLU A 149 -5.45 -9.81 5.50
N VAL A 150 -6.69 -9.44 5.20
CA VAL A 150 -7.63 -10.31 4.48
C VAL A 150 -7.57 -10.05 2.98
N ALA A 151 -7.74 -8.81 2.54
CA ALA A 151 -7.55 -8.40 1.13
C ALA A 151 -6.43 -7.35 0.99
N ASP A 152 -6.27 -6.73 -0.18
CA ASP A 152 -5.33 -5.60 -0.33
C ASP A 152 -5.78 -4.37 0.46
N ILE A 153 -7.10 -4.15 0.53
CA ILE A 153 -7.74 -3.13 1.36
C ILE A 153 -8.85 -3.77 2.19
N ASP A 154 -8.76 -3.60 3.51
CA ASP A 154 -9.80 -4.00 4.46
C ASP A 154 -10.48 -2.77 5.06
N VAL A 155 -11.81 -2.80 5.13
CA VAL A 155 -12.65 -1.76 5.73
C VAL A 155 -13.41 -2.36 6.90
N PHE A 156 -13.23 -1.75 8.06
CA PHE A 156 -13.90 -2.14 9.30
C PHE A 156 -14.87 -1.05 9.77
N GLU A 157 -15.81 -1.44 10.62
CA GLU A 157 -16.62 -0.50 11.39
C GLU A 157 -15.73 0.35 12.34
N ALA A 158 -16.34 1.35 12.98
CA ALA A 158 -15.63 2.25 13.89
C ALA A 158 -14.92 1.57 15.07
N ASP A 159 -15.31 0.34 15.42
CA ASP A 159 -14.64 -0.47 16.44
C ASP A 159 -13.27 -1.00 15.99
N GLY A 160 -12.94 -0.85 14.70
CA GLY A 160 -11.70 -1.32 14.07
C GLY A 160 -11.55 -2.84 14.03
N LYS A 161 -12.64 -3.58 14.23
CA LYS A 161 -12.64 -5.05 14.34
C LYS A 161 -13.73 -5.71 13.51
N THR A 162 -14.94 -5.15 13.52
CA THR A 162 -16.07 -5.70 12.78
C THR A 162 -15.85 -5.43 11.30
N PRO A 163 -15.70 -6.46 10.45
CA PRO A 163 -15.47 -6.21 9.05
C PRO A 163 -16.71 -5.70 8.34
N ARG A 164 -16.49 -4.80 7.38
CA ARG A 164 -17.54 -4.21 6.57
C ARG A 164 -17.36 -4.50 5.09
N HIS A 165 -16.16 -4.24 4.55
CA HIS A 165 -15.83 -4.50 3.15
C HIS A 165 -14.39 -4.98 3.02
N CYS A 166 -14.14 -5.83 2.02
CA CYS A 166 -12.81 -6.20 1.56
C CYS A 166 -12.70 -5.88 0.07
N ALA A 167 -11.55 -5.35 -0.34
CA ALA A 167 -11.28 -5.07 -1.74
C ALA A 167 -9.92 -5.63 -2.18
N GLU A 168 -9.96 -6.34 -3.31
CA GLU A 168 -8.77 -6.80 -4.05
C GLU A 168 -8.51 -5.81 -5.19
N ALA A 169 -7.26 -5.35 -5.33
CA ALA A 169 -6.87 -4.38 -6.33
C ALA A 169 -5.98 -5.04 -7.40
N LYS A 170 -6.51 -5.16 -8.63
CA LYS A 170 -5.81 -5.82 -9.74
C LYS A 170 -5.55 -4.89 -10.91
N ASP A 171 -4.29 -4.48 -11.12
CA ASP A 171 -3.88 -3.66 -12.27
C ASP A 171 -2.96 -4.42 -13.24
N LYS A 172 -3.28 -5.68 -13.50
CA LYS A 172 -2.58 -6.55 -14.46
C LYS A 172 -3.53 -7.62 -14.98
N PRO A 173 -3.20 -8.32 -16.09
CA PRO A 173 -4.00 -9.44 -16.54
C PRO A 173 -4.26 -10.43 -15.39
N PHE A 174 -5.50 -10.88 -15.28
CA PHE A 174 -5.93 -11.78 -14.21
C PHE A 174 -6.82 -12.89 -14.76
N THR A 175 -6.77 -14.01 -14.06
CA THR A 175 -7.45 -15.27 -14.42
C THR A 175 -8.47 -15.64 -13.36
N ARG A 176 -9.26 -16.66 -13.66
CA ARG A 176 -10.12 -17.29 -12.65
C ARG A 176 -9.37 -17.65 -11.36
N ALA A 177 -8.16 -18.19 -11.46
CA ALA A 177 -7.37 -18.60 -10.29
C ALA A 177 -7.02 -17.42 -9.37
N ASP A 178 -6.78 -16.22 -9.92
CA ASP A 178 -6.56 -15.01 -9.13
C ASP A 178 -7.81 -14.63 -8.32
N VAL A 179 -8.99 -14.75 -8.94
CA VAL A 179 -10.28 -14.48 -8.31
C VAL A 179 -10.57 -15.51 -7.21
N ASP A 180 -10.39 -16.80 -7.52
CA ASP A 180 -10.56 -17.90 -6.56
C ASP A 180 -9.66 -17.73 -5.34
N HIS A 181 -8.40 -17.33 -5.55
CA HIS A 181 -7.47 -17.08 -4.47
C HIS A 181 -7.93 -15.93 -3.56
N ALA A 182 -8.29 -14.78 -4.15
CA ALA A 182 -8.71 -13.60 -3.38
C ALA A 182 -10.02 -13.86 -2.61
N ALA A 183 -11.04 -14.42 -3.28
CA ALA A 183 -12.32 -14.72 -2.66
C ALA A 183 -12.20 -15.83 -1.60
N GLY A 184 -11.39 -16.86 -1.86
CA GLY A 184 -11.11 -17.93 -0.90
C GLY A 184 -10.46 -17.39 0.38
N LYS A 185 -9.44 -16.54 0.25
CA LYS A 185 -8.78 -15.88 1.39
C LYS A 185 -9.76 -15.05 2.22
N VAL A 186 -10.67 -14.32 1.57
CA VAL A 186 -11.70 -13.49 2.22
C VAL A 186 -12.75 -14.36 2.93
N ALA A 187 -13.20 -15.44 2.29
CA ALA A 187 -14.13 -16.39 2.89
C ALA A 187 -13.53 -17.13 4.09
N GLU A 188 -12.27 -17.56 4.01
CA GLU A 188 -11.54 -18.21 5.11
C GLU A 188 -11.37 -17.30 6.33
N ALA A 189 -11.32 -15.98 6.12
CA ALA A 189 -11.31 -14.99 7.19
C ALA A 189 -12.71 -14.73 7.80
N GLY A 190 -13.77 -15.37 7.30
CA GLY A 190 -15.13 -15.26 7.82
C GLY A 190 -15.96 -14.14 7.19
N HIS A 191 -15.50 -13.55 6.09
CA HIS A 191 -16.24 -12.52 5.36
C HIS A 191 -17.09 -13.15 4.26
N THR A 192 -18.21 -12.50 3.92
CA THR A 192 -19.15 -13.00 2.92
C THR A 192 -19.15 -12.20 1.62
N SER A 193 -18.28 -11.19 1.48
CA SER A 193 -18.25 -10.34 0.28
C SER A 193 -16.84 -9.87 -0.08
N LEU A 194 -16.60 -9.69 -1.39
CA LEU A 194 -15.37 -9.14 -1.95
C LEU A 194 -15.67 -8.19 -3.11
N ILE A 195 -15.09 -6.99 -3.06
CA ILE A 195 -15.08 -6.04 -4.17
C ILE A 195 -13.76 -6.22 -4.93
N PHE A 196 -13.83 -6.82 -6.12
CA PHE A 196 -12.69 -7.02 -7.00
C PHE A 196 -12.57 -5.82 -7.95
N ILE A 197 -11.64 -4.91 -7.63
CA ILE A 197 -11.45 -3.66 -8.35
C ILE A 197 -10.30 -3.83 -9.35
N TYR A 198 -10.58 -3.54 -10.62
CA TYR A 198 -9.59 -3.71 -11.68
C TYR A 198 -9.21 -2.38 -12.34
N GLY A 199 -7.91 -2.18 -12.51
CA GLY A 199 -7.30 -0.97 -13.04
C GLY A 199 -7.17 -0.96 -14.58
N PRO A 200 -6.65 0.14 -15.15
CA PRO A 200 -6.52 0.33 -16.60
C PRO A 200 -5.70 -0.74 -17.33
N ASN A 201 -4.75 -1.39 -16.64
CA ASN A 201 -3.88 -2.41 -17.21
C ASN A 201 -4.43 -3.82 -17.05
N ALA A 202 -5.57 -3.97 -16.36
CA ALA A 202 -6.20 -5.25 -16.17
C ALA A 202 -6.83 -5.77 -17.46
N LYS A 203 -6.67 -7.07 -17.70
CA LYS A 203 -7.28 -7.79 -18.81
C LYS A 203 -7.71 -9.15 -18.33
N THR A 204 -8.87 -9.60 -18.78
CA THR A 204 -9.34 -10.95 -18.46
C THR A 204 -10.12 -11.52 -19.65
N GLY A 205 -10.00 -12.82 -19.86
CA GLY A 205 -10.85 -13.58 -20.78
C GLY A 205 -12.07 -14.17 -20.10
N GLU A 206 -12.21 -13.97 -18.78
CA GLU A 206 -13.28 -14.56 -17.97
C GLU A 206 -14.61 -13.86 -18.20
N ASN A 207 -15.70 -14.62 -18.14
CA ASN A 207 -17.04 -14.06 -18.08
C ASN A 207 -17.35 -13.62 -16.64
N LEU A 208 -17.06 -12.36 -16.33
CA LEU A 208 -17.24 -11.79 -14.99
C LEU A 208 -18.67 -11.97 -14.44
N ALA A 209 -19.70 -11.82 -15.27
CA ALA A 209 -21.09 -11.99 -14.83
C ALA A 209 -21.40 -13.44 -14.43
N ALA A 210 -20.86 -14.42 -15.17
CA ALA A 210 -20.99 -15.82 -14.80
C ALA A 210 -20.27 -16.14 -13.49
N LEU A 211 -19.10 -15.54 -13.25
CA LEU A 211 -18.39 -15.68 -11.98
C LEU A 211 -19.21 -15.12 -10.81
N VAL A 212 -19.80 -13.93 -10.96
CA VAL A 212 -20.67 -13.36 -9.90
C VAL A 212 -21.80 -14.32 -9.55
N GLN A 213 -22.52 -14.86 -10.53
CA GLN A 213 -23.61 -15.82 -10.31
C GLN A 213 -23.13 -17.11 -9.65
N GLU A 214 -21.94 -17.59 -10.00
CA GLU A 214 -21.36 -18.78 -9.40
C GLU A 214 -21.04 -18.58 -7.90
N TYR A 215 -20.48 -17.42 -7.55
CA TYR A 215 -20.16 -17.06 -6.16
C TYR A 215 -21.41 -16.78 -5.32
N GLU A 216 -22.41 -16.12 -5.90
CA GLU A 216 -23.72 -15.94 -5.29
C GLU A 216 -24.34 -17.31 -4.93
N GLY A 217 -24.25 -18.29 -5.83
CA GLY A 217 -24.68 -19.68 -5.57
C GLY A 217 -23.93 -20.39 -4.43
N LYS A 218 -22.76 -19.87 -4.03
CA LYS A 218 -21.97 -20.34 -2.88
C LYS A 218 -22.24 -19.51 -1.61
N GLY A 219 -23.15 -18.54 -1.66
CA GLY A 219 -23.43 -17.62 -0.55
C GLY A 219 -22.34 -16.58 -0.33
N PHE A 220 -21.61 -16.19 -1.38
CA PHE A 220 -20.54 -15.20 -1.31
C PHE A 220 -20.75 -14.09 -2.35
N ASP A 221 -20.78 -12.84 -1.89
CA ASP A 221 -21.05 -11.68 -2.73
C ASP A 221 -19.76 -11.18 -3.40
N LEU A 222 -19.50 -11.66 -4.61
CA LEU A 222 -18.39 -11.18 -5.44
C LEU A 222 -18.87 -10.05 -6.35
N THR A 223 -18.20 -8.91 -6.34
CA THR A 223 -18.48 -7.79 -7.26
C THR A 223 -17.24 -7.38 -8.03
N PHE A 224 -17.34 -7.23 -9.35
CA PHE A 224 -16.27 -6.66 -10.18
C PHE A 224 -16.56 -5.20 -10.51
N VAL A 225 -15.59 -4.31 -10.27
CA VAL A 225 -15.75 -2.87 -10.54
C VAL A 225 -14.52 -2.31 -11.25
N PRO A 226 -14.65 -1.66 -12.42
CA PRO A 226 -13.55 -0.88 -12.98
C PRO A 226 -13.17 0.27 -12.04
N ALA A 227 -11.87 0.48 -11.82
CA ALA A 227 -11.36 1.51 -10.91
C ALA A 227 -11.93 2.92 -11.20
N ARG A 228 -12.13 3.25 -12.48
CA ARG A 228 -12.74 4.51 -12.91
C ARG A 228 -14.19 4.65 -12.45
N ALA A 229 -15.01 3.62 -12.62
CA ALA A 229 -16.40 3.62 -12.19
C ALA A 229 -16.50 3.71 -10.66
N PHE A 230 -15.60 3.02 -9.94
CA PHE A 230 -15.49 3.12 -8.49
C PHE A 230 -15.12 4.55 -8.05
N ALA A 231 -14.20 5.21 -8.75
CA ALA A 231 -13.83 6.60 -8.48
C ALA A 231 -15.00 7.57 -8.72
N GLU A 232 -15.68 7.46 -9.86
CA GLU A 232 -16.83 8.30 -10.22
C GLU A 232 -17.94 8.20 -9.17
N GLY A 233 -18.28 6.99 -8.72
CA GLY A 233 -19.28 6.77 -7.68
C GLY A 233 -18.88 7.37 -6.33
N ASN A 234 -17.68 7.05 -5.83
CA ASN A 234 -17.25 7.48 -4.50
C ASN A 234 -16.98 8.99 -4.42
N VAL A 235 -16.35 9.59 -5.43
CA VAL A 235 -16.13 11.05 -5.46
C VAL A 235 -17.45 11.81 -5.58
N SER A 236 -18.44 11.24 -6.28
CA SER A 236 -19.77 11.86 -6.37
C SER A 236 -20.48 11.92 -5.01
N LEU A 237 -20.23 10.95 -4.14
CA LEU A 237 -20.79 10.86 -2.78
C LEU A 237 -19.89 11.48 -1.70
N ALA A 238 -18.64 11.80 -2.04
CA ALA A 238 -17.68 12.37 -1.10
C ALA A 238 -18.14 13.77 -0.61
N PRO A 239 -17.93 14.08 0.69
CA PRO A 239 -18.13 15.42 1.20
C PRO A 239 -17.03 16.36 0.66
N SER A 240 -17.17 17.67 0.91
CA SER A 240 -16.11 18.62 0.63
C SER A 240 -14.85 18.27 1.43
N VAL A 241 -13.71 18.24 0.75
CA VAL A 241 -12.40 17.97 1.35
C VAL A 241 -11.40 19.06 0.99
N THR A 242 -10.48 19.33 1.90
CA THR A 242 -9.37 20.24 1.70
C THR A 242 -8.19 19.54 1.02
N PRO A 243 -7.28 20.29 0.38
CA PRO A 243 -6.04 19.75 -0.17
C PRO A 243 -5.18 19.03 0.87
N VAL A 244 -5.10 19.59 2.08
CA VAL A 244 -4.34 19.02 3.21
C VAL A 244 -4.88 17.64 3.56
N GLU A 245 -6.21 17.50 3.68
CA GLU A 245 -6.83 16.22 3.97
C GLU A 245 -6.55 15.16 2.90
N VAL A 246 -6.53 15.54 1.62
CA VAL A 246 -6.21 14.59 0.53
C VAL A 246 -4.77 14.10 0.64
N VAL A 247 -3.83 15.00 0.88
CA VAL A 247 -2.41 14.65 1.02
C VAL A 247 -2.13 13.86 2.29
N ASP A 248 -2.81 14.18 3.40
CA ASP A 248 -2.71 13.41 4.65
C ASP A 248 -3.21 11.97 4.46
N LEU A 249 -4.33 11.79 3.75
CA LEU A 249 -4.85 10.46 3.41
C LEU A 249 -3.91 9.69 2.48
N LEU A 250 -3.32 10.35 1.47
CA LEU A 250 -2.29 9.74 0.62
C LEU A 250 -1.09 9.29 1.45
N ASN A 251 -0.53 10.16 2.29
CA ASN A 251 0.63 9.84 3.13
C ASN A 251 0.33 8.73 4.15
N LYS A 252 -0.89 8.70 4.72
CA LYS A 252 -1.35 7.60 5.57
C LYS A 252 -1.24 6.27 4.84
N HIS A 253 -1.80 6.16 3.64
CA HIS A 253 -1.84 4.90 2.91
C HIS A 253 -0.51 4.51 2.27
N LEU A 254 0.29 5.48 1.80
CA LEU A 254 1.67 5.24 1.38
C LEU A 254 2.51 4.61 2.51
N ALA A 255 2.32 5.09 3.76
CA ALA A 255 2.99 4.52 4.92
C ALA A 255 2.45 3.12 5.29
N LEU A 256 1.12 2.93 5.31
CA LEU A 256 0.51 1.63 5.64
C LEU A 256 0.94 0.53 4.67
N MET A 257 0.91 0.83 3.37
CA MET A 257 1.29 -0.13 2.33
C MET A 257 2.81 -0.28 2.17
N ARG A 258 3.61 0.55 2.86
CA ARG A 258 5.07 0.65 2.69
C ARG A 258 5.44 0.81 1.21
N ALA A 259 4.75 1.75 0.57
CA ALA A 259 4.81 1.99 -0.87
C ALA A 259 6.25 2.12 -1.35
N LYS A 260 6.54 1.62 -2.54
CA LYS A 260 7.86 1.70 -3.16
C LYS A 260 8.22 3.13 -3.54
N GLU A 261 9.51 3.37 -3.73
CA GLU A 261 10.03 4.69 -4.12
C GLU A 261 9.39 5.21 -5.40
N VAL A 262 9.21 4.34 -6.40
CA VAL A 262 8.54 4.68 -7.66
C VAL A 262 7.09 5.16 -7.46
N THR A 263 6.38 4.60 -6.48
CA THR A 263 5.00 4.97 -6.15
C THR A 263 4.95 6.33 -5.46
N ILE A 264 5.87 6.57 -4.52
CA ILE A 264 5.98 7.84 -3.81
C ILE A 264 6.36 8.96 -4.80
N GLN A 265 7.34 8.71 -5.67
CA GLN A 265 7.76 9.70 -6.66
C GLN A 265 6.63 10.04 -7.63
N HIS A 266 5.89 9.03 -8.09
CA HIS A 266 4.69 9.26 -8.91
C HIS A 266 3.66 10.12 -8.17
N CYS A 267 3.41 9.87 -6.89
CA CYS A 267 2.49 10.69 -6.09
C CYS A 267 2.97 12.15 -5.97
N LYS A 268 4.26 12.38 -5.74
CA LYS A 268 4.86 13.74 -5.70
C LYS A 268 4.61 14.48 -7.02
N GLU A 269 4.92 13.84 -8.14
CA GLU A 269 4.72 14.42 -9.48
C GLU A 269 3.24 14.71 -9.78
N VAL A 270 2.34 13.83 -9.36
CA VAL A 270 0.90 14.00 -9.54
C VAL A 270 0.40 15.20 -8.73
N ILE A 271 0.80 15.33 -7.46
CA ILE A 271 0.42 16.44 -6.60
C ILE A 271 0.97 17.77 -7.11
N GLU A 272 2.20 17.79 -7.64
CA GLU A 272 2.78 18.99 -8.26
C GLU A 272 2.02 19.47 -9.51
N ARG A 273 1.28 18.58 -10.18
CA ARG A 273 0.54 18.87 -11.42
C ARG A 273 -0.96 19.14 -11.20
N MET A 274 -1.46 19.01 -9.97
CA MET A 274 -2.85 19.35 -9.62
C MET A 274 -3.06 20.86 -9.53
#